data_AF-A0A2W7HY56-F1
#
_entry.id   AF-A0A2W7HY56-F1
#
_cell.length_a   1.000
_cell.length_b   1.000
_cell.length_c   1.000
_cell.angle_alpha   90.00
_cell.angle_beta   90.00
_cell.angle_gamma   90.00
#
_symmetry.space_group_name_H-M   'P 1'
#
loop_
_entity.id
_entity.type
_entity.pdbx_description
1 polymer ?
#
loop_
_entity_poly.entity_id
_entity_poly.type
_entity_poly.pdbx_seq_one_letter_code
_entity_poly.pdbx_strand_id
1 'polypeptide(L)'
;MTELNVLAEVAAERTRQDAQWGGAEHDDAVPLDTFVQLIMDYAGWARAKAREGSPVEARQRLVQVAALAVAATESLTRRGVGVVAVPPPAPATPSQGIAWE
;
A
#
# COMPACT_ATOMS: atom_id res chain seq x y z
N MET A 1 11.99 -11.70 6.52
CA MET A 1 10.68 -11.03 6.32
C MET A 1 10.08 -11.60 5.06
N THR A 2 8.84 -12.09 5.14
CA THR A 2 8.07 -12.52 3.97
C THR A 2 7.23 -11.34 3.46
N GLU A 3 6.76 -11.41 2.22
CA GLU A 3 5.84 -10.43 1.64
C GLU A 3 4.57 -10.23 2.49
N LEU A 4 4.05 -11.32 3.06
CA LEU A 4 2.90 -11.32 3.96
C LEU A 4 3.10 -10.40 5.18
N ASN A 5 4.33 -10.30 5.71
CA ASN A 5 4.60 -9.43 6.85
C ASN A 5 4.54 -7.94 6.46
N VAL A 6 4.95 -7.59 5.24
CA VAL A 6 4.92 -6.20 4.77
C VAL A 6 3.49 -5.73 4.54
N LEU A 7 2.63 -6.58 3.95
CA LEU A 7 1.22 -6.25 3.76
C LEU A 7 0.49 -6.03 5.10
N ALA A 8 0.81 -6.85 6.12
CA ALA A 8 0.26 -6.67 7.47
C ALA A 8 0.68 -5.33 8.11
N GLU A 9 1.92 -4.89 7.89
CA GLU A 9 2.40 -3.59 8.37
C GLU A 9 1.74 -2.41 7.65
N VAL A 10 1.52 -2.52 6.34
CA VAL A 10 0.75 -1.50 5.58
C VAL A 10 -0.68 -1.42 6.10
N ALA A 11 -1.33 -2.56 6.35
CA ALA A 11 -2.68 -2.59 6.94
C ALA A 11 -2.71 -1.96 8.34
N ALA A 12 -1.70 -2.25 9.18
CA ALA A 12 -1.60 -1.63 10.51
C ALA A 12 -1.39 -0.10 10.42
N GLU A 13 -0.56 0.36 9.49
CA GLU A 13 -0.37 1.79 9.25
C GLU A 13 -1.64 2.46 8.70
N ARG A 14 -2.42 1.79 7.83
CA ARG A 14 -3.73 2.28 7.39
C ARG A 14 -4.68 2.49 8.56
N THR A 15 -4.80 1.51 9.45
CA THR A 15 -5.60 1.63 10.68
C THR A 15 -5.15 2.83 11.52
N ARG A 16 -3.83 3.06 11.64
CA ARG A 16 -3.28 4.20 12.37
C ARG A 16 -3.62 5.54 11.70
N GLN A 17 -3.54 5.62 10.37
CA GLN A 17 -3.91 6.81 9.59
C GLN A 17 -5.41 7.10 9.68
N ASP A 18 -6.25 6.07 9.60
CA ASP A 18 -7.71 6.22 9.73
C ASP A 18 -8.07 6.78 11.10
N ALA A 19 -7.47 6.26 12.17
CA ALA A 19 -7.64 6.78 13.52
C ALA A 19 -7.14 8.23 13.67
N GLN A 20 -6.13 8.63 12.90
CA GLN A 20 -5.55 9.98 12.96
C GLN A 20 -6.34 11.01 12.15
N TRP A 21 -6.85 10.62 10.97
CA TRP A 21 -7.36 11.55 9.97
C TRP A 21 -8.85 11.42 9.70
N GLY A 22 -9.52 10.38 10.20
CA GLY A 22 -10.98 10.19 10.05
C GLY A 22 -11.37 9.13 9.02
N GLY A 23 -10.41 8.36 8.52
CA GLY A 23 -10.63 7.20 7.65
C GLY A 23 -11.27 7.55 6.29
N ALA A 24 -12.12 6.64 5.79
CA ALA A 24 -12.65 6.71 4.44
C ALA A 24 -13.38 8.02 4.09
N GLU A 25 -14.12 8.61 5.04
CA GLU A 25 -14.81 9.90 4.84
C GLU A 25 -13.82 11.04 4.59
N HIS A 26 -12.71 11.04 5.33
CA HIS A 26 -11.62 12.00 5.10
C HIS A 26 -10.95 11.76 3.75
N ASP A 27 -10.59 10.51 3.46
CA ASP A 27 -9.91 10.14 2.21
C ASP A 27 -10.73 10.55 0.97
N ASP A 28 -12.05 10.42 1.03
CA ASP A 28 -12.96 10.78 -0.08
C ASP A 28 -13.08 12.29 -0.30
N ALA A 29 -12.87 13.08 0.75
CA ALA A 29 -12.78 14.53 0.67
C ALA A 29 -11.41 15.03 0.19
N VAL A 30 -10.38 14.18 0.22
CA VAL A 30 -9.01 14.54 -0.20
C VAL A 30 -8.88 14.47 -1.74
N PRO A 31 -8.41 15.57 -2.37
CA PRO A 31 -8.06 15.58 -3.79
C PRO A 31 -6.91 14.62 -4.15
N LEU A 32 -6.94 14.03 -5.35
CA LEU A 32 -5.91 13.07 -5.78
C LEU A 32 -4.49 13.68 -5.82
N ASP A 33 -4.36 14.92 -6.27
CA ASP A 33 -3.08 15.65 -6.29
C ASP A 33 -2.49 15.82 -4.88
N THR A 34 -3.35 15.97 -3.87
CA THR A 34 -2.95 16.01 -2.46
C THR A 34 -2.38 14.67 -1.99
N PHE A 35 -3.03 13.55 -2.35
CA PHE A 35 -2.46 12.21 -2.09
C PHE A 35 -1.10 12.03 -2.76
N VAL A 36 -0.98 12.43 -4.03
CA VAL A 36 0.28 12.33 -4.79
C VAL A 36 1.37 13.18 -4.15
N GLN A 37 1.06 14.39 -3.70
CA GLN A 37 2.01 15.25 -2.99
C GLN A 37 2.50 14.61 -1.68
N LEU A 38 1.58 14.10 -0.84
CA LEU A 38 1.95 13.42 0.41
C LEU A 38 2.83 12.19 0.15
N ILE A 39 2.52 11.40 -0.88
CA ILE A 39 3.34 10.26 -1.29
C ILE A 39 4.76 10.71 -1.67
N MET A 40 4.89 11.78 -2.46
CA MET A 40 6.20 12.32 -2.84
C MET A 40 6.98 12.83 -1.63
N ASP A 41 6.33 13.52 -0.70
CA ASP A 41 6.97 14.06 0.51
C ASP A 41 7.52 12.94 1.40
N TYR A 42 6.70 11.91 1.68
CA TYR A 42 7.12 10.78 2.52
C TYR A 42 8.20 9.93 1.82
N ALA A 43 8.14 9.77 0.50
CA ALA A 43 9.22 9.13 -0.26
C ALA A 43 10.51 9.97 -0.21
N GLY A 44 10.40 11.29 -0.28
CA GLY A 44 11.51 12.23 -0.07
C GLY A 44 12.15 12.07 1.31
N TRP A 45 11.33 11.96 2.36
CA TRP A 45 11.80 11.69 3.71
C TRP A 45 12.45 10.31 3.85
N ALA A 46 11.90 9.27 3.21
CA ALA A 46 12.52 7.95 3.19
C ALA A 46 13.95 8.03 2.61
N ARG A 47 14.12 8.76 1.50
CA ARG A 47 15.43 9.00 0.88
C ARG A 47 16.38 9.76 1.80
N ALA A 48 15.90 10.79 2.49
CA ALA A 48 16.70 11.55 3.46
C ALA A 48 17.16 10.63 4.61
N LYS A 49 16.26 9.84 5.20
CA LYS A 49 16.58 8.90 6.28
C LYS A 49 17.58 7.84 5.88
N ALA A 50 17.49 7.32 4.65
CA ALA A 50 18.49 6.39 4.14
C ALA A 50 19.89 7.04 4.05
N ARG A 51 19.98 8.31 3.62
CA ARG A 51 21.25 9.05 3.54
C ARG A 51 21.83 9.41 4.89
N GLU A 52 20.98 9.62 5.89
CA GLU A 52 21.37 9.85 7.29
C GLU A 52 21.89 8.56 7.98
N GLY A 53 21.84 7.40 7.32
CA GLY A 53 22.24 6.13 7.92
C GLY A 53 21.14 5.49 8.78
N SER A 54 19.88 5.90 8.61
CA SER A 54 18.71 5.39 9.33
C SER A 54 17.80 4.53 8.43
N PRO A 55 18.23 3.30 8.04
CA PRO A 55 17.45 2.46 7.14
C PRO A 55 16.12 1.97 7.73
N VAL A 56 16.03 1.86 9.06
CA VAL A 56 14.77 1.51 9.75
C VAL A 56 13.73 2.61 9.59
N GLU A 57 14.13 3.87 9.81
CA GLU A 57 13.23 5.02 9.62
C GLU A 57 12.86 5.19 8.14
N ALA A 58 13.81 4.95 7.23
CA ALA A 58 13.53 4.96 5.80
C ALA A 58 12.46 3.92 5.43
N ARG A 59 12.57 2.69 5.95
CA ARG A 59 11.57 1.64 5.76
C ARG A 59 10.21 2.04 6.33
N GLN A 60 10.17 2.63 7.53
CA GLN A 60 8.93 3.13 8.12
C GLN A 60 8.25 4.17 7.21
N ARG A 61 9.01 5.10 6.62
CA ARG A 61 8.46 6.07 5.66
C ARG A 61 7.91 5.41 4.39
N LEU A 62 8.55 4.33 3.91
CA LEU A 62 8.03 3.57 2.76
C LEU A 62 6.72 2.83 3.10
N VAL A 63 6.55 2.32 4.33
CA VAL A 63 5.27 1.73 4.76
C VAL A 63 4.17 2.80 4.78
N GLN A 64 4.48 4.02 5.24
CA GLN A 64 3.55 5.15 5.22
C GLN A 64 3.17 5.57 3.79
N VAL A 65 4.13 5.57 2.86
CA VAL A 65 3.86 5.78 1.43
C VAL A 65 2.90 4.73 0.88
N ALA A 66 3.13 3.45 1.18
CA ALA A 66 2.27 2.37 0.73
C ALA A 66 0.85 2.51 1.28
N ALA A 67 0.71 2.88 2.56
CA ALA A 67 -0.60 3.16 3.16
C ALA A 67 -1.30 4.36 2.48
N LEU A 68 -0.60 5.46 2.21
CA LEU A 68 -1.20 6.60 1.48
C LEU A 68 -1.67 6.20 0.07
N ALA A 69 -0.92 5.35 -0.63
CA ALA A 69 -1.31 4.84 -1.94
C ALA A 69 -2.55 3.93 -1.88
N VAL A 70 -2.69 3.12 -0.83
CA VAL A 70 -3.90 2.33 -0.57
C VAL A 70 -5.09 3.24 -0.33
N ALA A 71 -4.98 4.24 0.57
CA ALA A 71 -6.04 5.20 0.86
C ALA A 71 -6.54 5.91 -0.42
N ALA A 72 -5.60 6.38 -1.25
CA ALA A 72 -5.90 7.01 -2.53
C ALA A 72 -6.66 6.05 -3.48
N THR A 73 -6.21 4.80 -3.60
CA THR A 73 -6.82 3.78 -4.46
C THR A 73 -8.23 3.40 -3.98
N GLU A 74 -8.40 3.22 -2.67
CA GLU A 74 -9.70 2.96 -2.05
C GLU A 74 -10.68 4.11 -2.31
N SER A 75 -10.21 5.35 -2.13
CA SER A 75 -11.02 6.54 -2.40
C SER A 75 -11.40 6.68 -3.88
N LEU A 76 -10.46 6.45 -4.80
CA LEU A 76 -10.75 6.44 -6.24
C LEU A 76 -11.77 5.35 -6.60
N THR A 77 -11.64 4.16 -6.00
CA THR A 77 -12.57 3.05 -6.18
C THR A 77 -13.97 3.41 -5.72
N ARG A 78 -14.12 4.00 -4.51
CA ARG A 78 -15.42 4.47 -3.98
C ARG A 78 -16.03 5.59 -4.84
N ARG A 79 -15.20 6.44 -5.43
CA ARG A 79 -15.62 7.51 -6.38
C ARG A 79 -15.97 6.98 -7.77
N GLY A 80 -15.88 5.67 -8.01
CA GLY A 80 -16.23 5.06 -9.29
C GLY A 80 -15.18 5.22 -10.39
N VAL A 81 -13.95 5.60 -10.04
CA VAL A 81 -12.82 5.60 -10.98
C VAL A 81 -12.39 4.14 -11.19
N GLY A 82 -12.54 3.68 -12.42
CA GLY A 82 -12.62 2.27 -12.82
C GLY A 82 -11.64 1.31 -12.14
N VAL A 83 -12.19 0.25 -11.55
CA VAL A 83 -11.43 -0.95 -11.25
C VAL A 83 -11.23 -1.70 -12.57
N VAL A 84 -9.99 -1.78 -13.05
CA VAL A 84 -9.65 -2.82 -14.03
C VAL A 84 -9.84 -4.14 -13.29
N ALA A 85 -10.82 -4.94 -13.70
CA ALA A 85 -11.03 -6.26 -13.13
C ALA A 85 -9.72 -7.05 -13.29
N VAL A 86 -9.01 -7.27 -12.19
CA VAL A 86 -7.89 -8.22 -12.18
C VAL A 86 -8.55 -9.59 -12.38
N PRO A 87 -8.33 -10.28 -13.51
CA PRO A 87 -8.86 -11.62 -13.67
C PRO A 87 -8.35 -12.48 -12.51
N PRO A 88 -9.17 -13.39 -11.96
CA PRO A 88 -8.70 -14.29 -10.91
C PRO A 88 -7.43 -14.98 -11.39
N PRO A 89 -6.44 -15.21 -10.51
CA PRO A 89 -5.25 -15.97 -10.88
C PRO A 89 -5.72 -17.27 -11.52
N ALA A 90 -5.17 -17.59 -12.69
CA ALA A 90 -5.51 -18.83 -13.38
C ALA A 90 -5.41 -19.99 -12.38
N PRO A 91 -6.36 -20.95 -12.42
CA PRO A 91 -6.32 -22.08 -11.49
C PRO A 91 -4.93 -22.71 -11.58
N ALA A 92 -4.28 -22.88 -10.42
CA ALA A 92 -3.00 -23.54 -10.35
C ALA A 92 -3.14 -24.90 -11.04
N THR A 93 -2.45 -25.08 -12.17
CA THR A 93 -2.45 -26.36 -12.88
C THR A 93 -2.04 -27.42 -11.87
N PRO A 94 -2.89 -28.40 -11.53
CA PRO A 94 -2.48 -29.44 -10.62
C PRO A 94 -1.27 -30.10 -11.26
N SER A 95 -0.13 -30.04 -10.56
CA SER A 95 1.07 -30.80 -10.90
C SER A 95 0.61 -32.24 -11.07
N GLN A 96 0.59 -32.73 -12.31
CA GLN A 96 0.41 -34.15 -12.55
C GLN A 96 1.66 -34.81 -11.96
N GLY A 97 1.52 -35.35 -10.74
CA GLY A 97 2.56 -36.10 -10.09
C GLY A 97 3.03 -37.18 -11.06
N ILE A 98 4.33 -37.18 -11.36
CA ILE A 98 4.96 -38.27 -12.09
C ILE A 98 4.76 -39.51 -11.20
N ALA A 99 3.89 -40.41 -11.64
CA ALA A 99 3.78 -41.75 -11.09
C ALA A 99 5.08 -42.47 -11.42
N TRP A 100 5.89 -42.75 -10.41
CA TRP A 100 7.01 -43.67 -10.53
C TRP A 100 6.46 -45.07 -10.25
N GLU A 101 6.33 -45.89 -11.30
CA GLU A 101 6.30 -47.36 -11.20
C GLU A 101 7.70 -47.92 -11.52
#